data_AF-A0A0B7A3H0-F1
#
_entry.id   AF-A0A0B7A3H0-F1
#
_cell.length_a   1.000
_cell.length_b   1.000
_cell.length_c   1.000
_cell.angle_alpha   90.00
_cell.angle_beta   90.00
_cell.angle_gamma   90.00
#
_symmetry.space_group_name_H-M   'P 1'
#
loop_
_entity.id
_entity.type
_entity.pdbx_description
1 polymer ?
#
loop_
_entity_poly.entity_id
_entity_poly.type
_entity_poly.pdbx_seq_one_letter_code
_entity_poly.pdbx_strand_id
1 'polypeptide(L)'
;ERSIILVLHAAKMTDFSVKFVSKKVNKIRWRPKADVKSPPSTTFATGSWDDQQNSICLWQIQDRIAAPQDDGLETTLEHEPQKVFEVDHVGDVVDMQYISRDCLAVASSTGDVSLMKHRPNTESLSNVCSWEKLHRFSEDASAPCTCLATRGDDWIASGGEDGRIVIVVAGQKQPVQTIEGADSCTINALTF
;
A
#
# COMPACT_ATOMS: atom_id res chain seq x y z
N GLU A 1 -20.45 5.32 -4.92
CA GLU A 1 -19.64 5.65 -6.11
C GLU A 1 -18.94 4.40 -6.63
N ARG A 2 -18.51 4.38 -7.90
CA ARG A 2 -17.85 3.22 -8.50
C ARG A 2 -16.34 3.39 -8.45
N SER A 3 -15.62 2.43 -7.88
CA SER A 3 -14.17 2.47 -7.78
C SER A 3 -13.53 1.39 -8.65
N ILE A 4 -12.57 1.82 -9.47
CA ILE A 4 -11.95 1.03 -10.53
C ILE A 4 -10.45 0.93 -10.25
N ILE A 5 -9.90 -0.27 -10.35
CA ILE A 5 -8.46 -0.50 -10.46
C ILE A 5 -8.13 -0.69 -11.95
N LEU A 6 -7.24 0.15 -12.46
CA LEU A 6 -6.61 -0.03 -13.77
C LEU A 6 -5.24 -0.68 -13.56
N VAL A 7 -5.04 -1.85 -14.17
CA VAL A 7 -3.74 -2.56 -14.15
C VAL A 7 -3.17 -2.56 -15.56
N LEU A 8 -1.98 -1.97 -15.71
CA LEU A 8 -1.22 -1.95 -16.96
C LEU A 8 -0.12 -3.01 -16.88
N HIS A 9 -0.10 -3.95 -17.83
CA HIS A 9 1.01 -4.90 -18.01
C HIS A 9 1.60 -4.73 -19.41
N ALA A 10 2.93 -4.68 -19.52
CA ALA A 10 3.60 -4.38 -20.80
C ALA A 10 4.55 -5.51 -21.22
N ALA A 11 4.10 -6.31 -22.19
CA ALA A 11 4.96 -6.90 -23.23
C ALA A 11 4.60 -6.37 -24.64
N LYS A 12 3.35 -5.90 -24.82
CA LYS A 12 2.90 -5.04 -25.93
C LYS A 12 2.02 -3.94 -25.34
N MET A 13 2.25 -2.69 -25.75
CA MET A 13 1.72 -1.46 -25.15
C MET A 13 0.20 -1.24 -25.32
N THR A 14 -0.61 -2.27 -25.57
CA THR A 14 -2.01 -2.13 -26.02
C THR A 14 -3.06 -2.88 -25.22
N ASP A 15 -2.69 -3.66 -24.20
CA ASP A 15 -3.67 -4.40 -23.40
C ASP A 15 -3.79 -3.84 -21.98
N PHE A 16 -5.01 -3.60 -21.52
CA PHE A 16 -5.30 -3.00 -20.22
C PHE A 16 -6.43 -3.76 -19.53
N SER A 17 -6.20 -4.15 -18.28
CA SER A 17 -7.23 -4.81 -17.47
C SER A 17 -7.84 -3.82 -16.49
N VAL A 18 -9.17 -3.78 -16.46
CA VAL A 18 -9.95 -2.91 -15.60
C VAL A 18 -10.77 -3.79 -14.67
N LYS A 19 -10.58 -3.63 -13.35
CA LYS A 19 -11.35 -4.36 -12.35
C LYS A 19 -12.11 -3.43 -11.43
N PHE A 20 -13.40 -3.69 -11.29
CA PHE A 20 -14.23 -3.04 -10.28
C PHE A 20 -14.02 -3.72 -8.92
N VAL A 21 -13.80 -2.92 -7.86
CA VAL A 21 -13.38 -3.47 -6.55
C VAL A 21 -14.21 -3.03 -5.35
N SER A 22 -15.39 -2.45 -5.57
CA SER A 22 -16.36 -2.05 -4.53
C SER A 22 -15.89 -1.06 -3.45
N LYS A 23 -14.58 -0.75 -3.34
CA LYS A 23 -13.99 0.25 -2.43
C LYS A 23 -13.14 1.26 -3.18
N LYS A 24 -13.14 2.53 -2.77
CA LYS A 24 -12.24 3.56 -3.33
C LYS A 24 -10.79 3.21 -3.00
N VAL A 25 -9.94 3.18 -4.03
CA VAL A 25 -8.52 2.85 -3.88
C VAL A 25 -7.72 4.14 -3.92
N ASN A 26 -6.93 4.40 -2.87
CA ASN A 26 -6.05 5.57 -2.79
C ASN A 26 -4.65 5.25 -3.30
N LYS A 27 -4.13 4.06 -2.92
CA LYS A 27 -2.74 3.67 -3.17
C LYS A 27 -2.65 2.30 -3.80
N ILE A 28 -1.71 2.17 -4.72
CA ILE A 28 -1.34 0.93 -5.39
C ILE A 28 0.19 0.84 -5.36
N ARG A 29 0.73 -0.32 -4.96
CA ARG A 29 2.18 -0.58 -4.95
C ARG A 29 2.48 -1.99 -5.42
N TRP A 30 3.30 -2.11 -6.46
CA TRP A 30 3.83 -3.39 -6.91
C TRP A 30 4.80 -3.93 -5.88
N ARG A 31 4.69 -5.23 -5.58
CA ARG A 31 5.72 -5.92 -4.81
C ARG A 31 7.05 -5.86 -5.58
N PRO A 32 8.17 -5.48 -4.93
CA PRO A 32 9.47 -5.47 -5.59
C PRO A 32 9.87 -6.85 -6.14
N LYS A 33 10.70 -6.84 -7.18
CA LYS A 33 11.33 -8.05 -7.71
C LYS A 33 12.25 -8.68 -6.67
N ALA A 34 12.47 -9.99 -6.76
CA ALA A 34 13.46 -10.68 -5.92
C ALA A 34 14.90 -10.24 -6.23
N ASP A 35 15.17 -10.08 -7.53
CA ASP A 35 16.46 -9.70 -8.09
C ASP A 35 16.21 -8.99 -9.42
N VAL A 36 17.17 -8.22 -9.92
CA VAL A 36 17.15 -7.50 -11.21
C VAL A 36 16.80 -8.44 -12.36
N LYS A 37 17.28 -9.69 -12.31
CA LYS A 37 17.03 -10.73 -13.32
C LYS A 37 15.68 -11.42 -13.20
N SER A 38 14.95 -11.20 -12.11
CA SER A 38 13.64 -11.80 -11.91
C SER A 38 12.61 -11.23 -12.89
N PRO A 39 11.59 -12.03 -13.27
CA PRO A 39 10.48 -11.52 -14.06
C PRO A 39 9.77 -10.36 -13.34
N PRO A 40 9.02 -9.51 -14.06
CA PRO A 40 8.12 -8.54 -13.46
C PRO A 40 7.26 -9.16 -12.36
N SER A 41 7.01 -8.41 -11.29
CA SER A 41 6.11 -8.87 -10.24
C SER A 41 4.70 -8.98 -10.81
N THR A 42 4.02 -10.09 -10.50
CA THR A 42 2.59 -10.27 -10.76
C THR A 42 1.75 -9.91 -9.55
N THR A 43 2.37 -9.48 -8.44
CA THR A 43 1.67 -9.19 -7.17
C THR A 43 1.78 -7.70 -6.82
N PHE A 44 0.67 -7.12 -6.39
CA PHE A 44 0.60 -5.74 -5.90
C PHE A 44 -0.34 -5.61 -4.70
N ALA A 45 -0.13 -4.56 -3.91
CA ALA A 45 -0.97 -4.19 -2.79
C ALA A 45 -1.80 -2.95 -3.14
N THR A 46 -3.01 -2.86 -2.58
CA THR A 46 -3.83 -1.65 -2.62
C THR A 46 -4.30 -1.23 -1.24
N GLY A 47 -4.41 0.06 -1.01
CA GLY A 47 -5.01 0.63 0.19
C GLY A 47 -6.26 1.44 -0.15
N SER A 48 -7.34 1.23 0.59
CA SER A 48 -8.58 1.97 0.40
C SER A 48 -8.65 3.24 1.24
N TRP A 49 -9.62 4.10 0.91
CA TRP A 49 -9.94 5.32 1.65
C TRP A 49 -11.44 5.64 1.52
N ASP A 50 -11.92 6.57 2.35
CA ASP A 50 -13.28 7.13 2.29
C ASP A 50 -14.37 6.05 2.36
N ASP A 51 -14.17 5.13 3.31
CA ASP A 51 -15.11 4.08 3.67
C ASP A 51 -15.14 3.93 5.20
N GLN A 52 -16.23 3.38 5.75
CA GLN A 52 -16.35 3.11 7.20
C GLN A 52 -15.31 2.09 7.67
N GLN A 53 -15.01 1.11 6.82
CA GLN A 53 -14.00 0.09 7.07
C GLN A 53 -13.04 0.02 5.88
N ASN A 54 -11.93 0.73 6.01
CA ASN A 54 -10.85 0.66 5.04
C ASN A 54 -10.08 -0.65 5.14
N SER A 55 -9.39 -1.02 4.07
CA SER A 55 -8.61 -2.25 4.01
C SER A 55 -7.38 -2.11 3.13
N ILE A 56 -6.44 -3.02 3.39
CA ILE A 56 -5.29 -3.27 2.53
C ILE A 56 -5.52 -4.63 1.88
N CYS A 57 -5.46 -4.66 0.55
CA CYS A 57 -5.68 -5.86 -0.24
C CYS A 57 -4.41 -6.26 -0.98
N LEU A 58 -4.15 -7.56 -1.07
CA LEU A 58 -3.16 -8.11 -1.99
C LEU A 58 -3.85 -8.67 -3.23
N TRP A 59 -3.23 -8.43 -4.37
CA TRP A 59 -3.73 -8.81 -5.67
C TRP A 59 -2.64 -9.53 -6.45
N GLN A 60 -3.03 -10.55 -7.21
CA GLN A 60 -2.15 -11.27 -8.12
C GLN A 60 -2.74 -11.27 -9.52
N ILE A 61 -1.93 -10.94 -10.52
CA ILE A 61 -2.28 -11.10 -11.93
C ILE A 61 -2.18 -12.59 -12.27
N GLN A 62 -3.29 -13.15 -12.78
CA GLN A 62 -3.37 -14.53 -13.25
C GLN A 62 -4.22 -14.57 -14.53
N ASP A 63 -3.95 -15.53 -15.40
CA ASP A 63 -4.82 -15.81 -16.55
C ASP A 63 -5.98 -16.70 -16.08
N ARG A 64 -7.20 -16.36 -16.50
CA ARG A 64 -8.42 -17.06 -16.06
C ARG A 64 -9.27 -17.47 -17.25
N ILE A 65 -9.82 -18.68 -17.22
CA ILE A 65 -10.86 -19.09 -18.17
C ILE A 65 -12.18 -18.45 -17.71
N ALA A 66 -12.78 -17.63 -18.56
CA ALA A 66 -14.10 -17.05 -18.30
C ALA A 66 -15.15 -18.17 -18.22
N ALA A 67 -16.24 -17.92 -17.48
CA ALA A 67 -17.37 -18.82 -17.50
C ALA A 67 -17.86 -19.01 -18.95
N PRO A 68 -18.25 -20.24 -19.35
CA PRO A 68 -18.76 -20.48 -20.69
C PRO A 68 -19.92 -19.52 -20.95
N GLN A 69 -19.81 -18.74 -22.02
CA GLN A 69 -20.91 -17.93 -22.50
C GLN A 69 -21.95 -18.84 -23.17
N ASP A 70 -23.14 -18.30 -23.42
CA ASP A 70 -24.28 -19.03 -24.03
C ASP A 70 -23.95 -19.58 -25.45
N ASP A 71 -22.83 -19.17 -26.03
CA ASP A 71 -22.28 -19.64 -27.31
C ASP A 71 -21.33 -20.85 -27.19
N GLY A 72 -21.05 -21.31 -25.96
CA GLY A 72 -20.16 -22.45 -25.69
C GLY A 72 -18.68 -22.16 -25.94
N LEU A 73 -18.28 -20.91 -26.19
CA LEU A 73 -16.89 -20.54 -26.41
C LEU A 73 -16.20 -20.18 -25.07
N GLU A 74 -15.18 -20.95 -24.70
CA GLU A 74 -14.30 -20.60 -23.58
C GLU A 74 -13.45 -19.39 -23.98
N THR A 75 -13.69 -18.25 -23.33
CA THR A 75 -12.87 -17.05 -23.51
C THR A 75 -11.85 -16.98 -22.37
N THR A 76 -10.56 -16.91 -22.68
CA THR A 76 -9.52 -16.71 -21.67
C THR A 76 -9.38 -15.21 -21.37
N LEU A 77 -9.66 -14.83 -20.13
CA LEU A 77 -9.30 -13.53 -19.59
C LEU A 77 -7.82 -13.56 -19.22
N GLU A 78 -6.99 -13.08 -20.13
CA GLU A 78 -5.57 -12.93 -19.88
C GLU A 78 -5.35 -11.81 -18.84
N HIS A 79 -4.40 -12.04 -17.94
CA HIS A 79 -3.86 -11.03 -17.04
C HIS A 79 -4.88 -10.33 -16.12
N GLU A 80 -5.82 -11.09 -15.57
CA GLU A 80 -6.85 -10.56 -14.68
C GLU A 80 -6.33 -10.43 -13.22
N PRO A 81 -6.43 -9.26 -12.57
CA PRO A 81 -6.08 -9.12 -11.16
C PRO A 81 -7.05 -9.89 -10.26
N GLN A 82 -6.57 -10.83 -9.45
CA GLN A 82 -7.37 -11.56 -8.45
C GLN A 82 -7.00 -11.09 -7.04
N LYS A 83 -7.99 -10.76 -6.21
CA LYS A 83 -7.76 -10.44 -4.80
C LYS A 83 -7.45 -11.73 -4.05
N VAL A 84 -6.24 -11.85 -3.53
CA VAL A 84 -5.78 -13.04 -2.80
C VAL A 84 -5.89 -12.88 -1.29
N PHE A 85 -5.89 -11.63 -0.80
CA PHE A 85 -5.98 -11.35 0.63
C PHE A 85 -6.52 -9.94 0.89
N GLU A 86 -7.14 -9.78 2.05
CA GLU A 86 -7.65 -8.50 2.56
C GLU A 86 -7.48 -8.47 4.08
N VAL A 87 -7.07 -7.32 4.60
CA VAL A 87 -6.99 -7.03 6.02
C VAL A 87 -7.54 -5.66 6.31
N ASP A 88 -8.29 -5.55 7.40
CA ASP A 88 -8.86 -4.30 7.87
C ASP A 88 -7.77 -3.29 8.27
N HIS A 89 -8.03 -2.03 7.97
CA HIS A 89 -7.16 -0.90 8.28
C HIS A 89 -7.96 0.19 8.98
N VAL A 90 -7.38 0.74 10.05
CA VAL A 90 -7.99 1.82 10.83
C VAL A 90 -7.61 3.16 10.20
N GLY A 91 -8.63 3.96 9.85
CA GLY A 91 -8.43 5.19 9.07
C GLY A 91 -8.17 4.91 7.59
N ASP A 92 -7.94 5.97 6.82
CA ASP A 92 -7.63 5.88 5.39
C ASP A 92 -6.19 5.41 5.20
N VAL A 93 -5.96 4.61 4.16
CA VAL A 93 -4.60 4.30 3.72
C VAL A 93 -4.09 5.49 2.91
N VAL A 94 -3.29 6.35 3.53
CA VAL A 94 -2.86 7.64 2.94
C VAL A 94 -1.60 7.48 2.09
N ASP A 95 -0.66 6.61 2.47
CA ASP A 95 0.47 6.21 1.65
C ASP A 95 0.90 4.76 1.94
N MET A 96 1.61 4.15 1.00
CA MET A 96 2.20 2.83 1.16
C MET A 96 3.55 2.76 0.46
N GLN A 97 4.56 2.12 1.04
CA GLN A 97 5.82 1.83 0.37
C GLN A 97 6.42 0.51 0.83
N TYR A 98 6.93 -0.28 -0.11
CA TYR A 98 7.75 -1.43 0.24
C TYR A 98 9.12 -0.93 0.73
N ILE A 99 9.50 -1.29 1.96
CA ILE A 99 10.87 -1.06 2.48
C ILE A 99 11.82 -2.15 2.00
N SER A 100 11.29 -3.36 1.83
CA SER A 100 11.97 -4.50 1.24
C SER A 100 10.98 -5.31 0.41
N ARG A 101 11.40 -6.42 -0.19
CA ARG A 101 10.53 -7.27 -1.01
C ARG A 101 9.24 -7.72 -0.30
N ASP A 102 9.35 -7.95 1.01
CA ASP A 102 8.31 -8.61 1.81
C ASP A 102 7.80 -7.75 2.96
N CYS A 103 8.24 -6.49 3.06
CA CYS A 103 7.82 -5.58 4.11
C CYS A 103 7.22 -4.31 3.49
N LEU A 104 5.96 -4.05 3.81
CA LEU A 104 5.16 -2.93 3.32
C LEU A 104 4.89 -1.96 4.47
N ALA A 105 5.45 -0.77 4.40
CA ALA A 105 5.11 0.35 5.29
C ALA A 105 3.80 1.01 4.81
N VAL A 106 2.96 1.40 5.75
CA VAL A 106 1.63 1.98 5.50
C VAL A 106 1.44 3.18 6.41
N ALA A 107 1.03 4.31 5.83
CA ALA A 107 0.66 5.53 6.53
C ALA A 107 -0.86 5.66 6.63
N SER A 108 -1.34 6.02 7.82
CA SER A 108 -2.76 6.19 8.10
C SER A 108 -3.16 7.66 8.31
N SER A 109 -4.42 7.98 7.98
CA SER A 109 -5.03 9.27 8.34
C SER A 109 -5.20 9.45 9.86
N THR A 110 -5.01 8.40 10.67
CA THR A 110 -4.93 8.50 12.14
C THR A 110 -3.59 9.03 12.65
N GLY A 111 -2.62 9.27 11.76
CA GLY A 111 -1.26 9.67 12.14
C GLY A 111 -0.33 8.50 12.50
N ASP A 112 -0.83 7.27 12.34
CA ASP A 112 -0.08 6.05 12.59
C ASP A 112 0.74 5.65 11.36
N VAL A 113 1.85 4.96 11.62
CA VAL A 113 2.60 4.23 10.60
C VAL A 113 2.69 2.77 11.03
N SER A 114 2.39 1.84 10.12
CA SER A 114 2.52 0.40 10.38
C SER A 114 3.44 -0.26 9.37
N LEU A 115 4.10 -1.33 9.80
CA LEU A 115 4.93 -2.17 8.96
C LEU A 115 4.31 -3.56 8.88
N MET A 116 3.92 -3.97 7.68
CA MET A 116 3.27 -5.24 7.43
C MET A 116 4.20 -6.18 6.66
N LYS A 117 4.28 -7.44 7.10
CA LYS A 117 5.01 -8.49 6.40
C LYS A 117 4.10 -9.23 5.45
N HIS A 118 4.46 -9.21 4.17
CA HIS A 118 3.91 -10.05 3.13
C HIS A 118 4.52 -11.45 3.23
N ARG A 119 3.66 -12.47 3.37
CA ARG A 119 4.05 -13.88 3.38
C ARG A 119 3.64 -14.53 2.06
N PRO A 120 4.57 -14.80 1.13
CA PRO A 120 4.23 -15.30 -0.20
C PRO A 120 3.56 -16.67 -0.18
N ASN A 121 3.95 -17.55 0.75
CA ASN A 121 3.42 -18.92 0.83
C ASN A 121 1.94 -18.98 1.22
N THR A 122 1.46 -17.96 1.95
CA THR A 122 0.07 -17.87 2.44
C THR A 122 -0.67 -16.68 1.84
N GLU A 123 -0.03 -15.98 0.90
CA GLU A 123 -0.51 -14.77 0.24
C GLU A 123 -1.08 -13.72 1.20
N SER A 124 -0.56 -13.65 2.43
CA SER A 124 -1.16 -12.88 3.52
C SER A 124 -0.27 -11.71 3.96
N LEU A 125 -0.90 -10.68 4.54
CA LEU A 125 -0.20 -9.64 5.32
C LEU A 125 -0.34 -9.92 6.81
N SER A 126 0.73 -9.69 7.56
CA SER A 126 0.70 -9.70 9.03
C SER A 126 1.41 -8.48 9.59
N ASN A 127 0.83 -7.82 10.59
CA ASN A 127 1.49 -6.69 11.25
C ASN A 127 2.81 -7.14 11.89
N VAL A 128 3.88 -6.37 11.68
CA VAL A 128 5.20 -6.57 12.30
C VAL A 128 5.34 -5.62 13.48
N CYS A 129 5.13 -4.34 13.22
CA CYS A 129 5.15 -3.29 14.23
C CYS A 129 4.31 -2.11 13.76
N SER A 130 3.80 -1.35 14.72
CA SER A 130 3.08 -0.11 14.48
C SER A 130 3.67 0.97 15.39
N TRP A 131 3.75 2.18 14.85
CA TRP A 131 4.08 3.39 15.57
C TRP A 131 2.83 4.27 15.57
N GLU A 132 2.19 4.32 16.74
CA GLU A 132 0.93 5.03 16.93
C GLU A 132 1.19 6.51 17.21
N LYS A 133 0.31 7.38 16.71
CA LYS A 133 0.33 8.84 16.92
C LYS A 133 1.70 9.47 16.61
N LEU A 134 2.37 9.01 15.55
CA LEU A 134 3.61 9.65 15.08
C LEU A 134 3.33 11.09 14.67
N HIS A 135 2.18 11.32 14.04
CA HIS A 135 1.72 12.64 13.65
C HIS A 135 0.53 13.07 14.50
N ARG A 136 0.64 14.25 15.13
CA ARG A 136 -0.37 14.81 16.03
C ARG A 136 -0.26 16.31 16.21
N PHE A 137 -1.41 16.98 16.26
CA PHE A 137 -1.51 18.40 16.62
C PHE A 137 -1.39 18.61 18.13
N SER A 138 -1.90 17.67 18.93
CA SER A 138 -1.78 17.64 20.39
C SER A 138 -1.85 16.20 20.90
N GLU A 139 -1.72 15.97 22.21
CA GLU A 139 -1.80 14.62 22.80
C GLU A 139 -3.15 13.91 22.54
N ASP A 140 -4.22 14.70 22.41
CA ASP A 140 -5.59 14.22 22.20
C ASP A 140 -6.09 14.38 20.76
N ALA A 141 -5.31 15.04 19.88
CA ALA A 141 -5.69 15.29 18.50
C ALA A 141 -4.63 14.74 17.53
N SER A 142 -4.94 13.63 16.88
CA SER A 142 -4.12 13.05 15.81
C SER A 142 -4.08 13.96 14.58
N ALA A 143 -2.98 13.89 13.85
CA ALA A 143 -2.81 14.54 12.55
C ALA A 143 -2.52 13.45 11.51
N PRO A 144 -3.11 13.50 10.31
CA PRO A 144 -2.84 12.52 9.27
C PRO A 144 -1.35 12.39 8.94
N CYS A 145 -0.89 11.14 8.81
CA CYS A 145 0.38 10.81 8.19
C CYS A 145 0.16 10.81 6.67
N THR A 146 0.76 11.75 5.98
CA THR A 146 0.42 12.09 4.59
C THR A 146 1.33 11.43 3.57
N CYS A 147 2.56 11.09 3.97
CA CYS A 147 3.55 10.55 3.06
C CYS A 147 4.62 9.73 3.78
N LEU A 148 5.18 8.77 3.05
CA LEU A 148 6.32 7.98 3.47
C LEU A 148 7.48 8.16 2.48
N ALA A 149 8.69 7.92 2.96
CA ALA A 149 9.86 7.61 2.15
C ALA A 149 10.62 6.46 2.80
N THR A 150 11.25 5.58 2.00
CA THR A 150 11.99 4.43 2.50
C THR A 150 13.44 4.45 2.02
N ARG A 151 14.37 3.99 2.86
CA ARG A 151 15.80 3.90 2.50
C ARG A 151 16.42 2.60 3.00
N GLY A 152 17.00 1.84 2.08
CA GLY A 152 17.44 0.48 2.36
C GLY A 152 16.27 -0.37 2.83
N ASP A 153 16.55 -1.43 3.58
CA ASP A 153 15.53 -2.41 3.96
C ASP A 153 14.79 -2.08 5.27
N ASP A 154 15.23 -1.05 6.01
CA ASP A 154 14.80 -0.83 7.39
C ASP A 154 14.35 0.61 7.72
N TRP A 155 14.84 1.63 7.02
CA TRP A 155 14.58 3.03 7.38
C TRP A 155 13.31 3.55 6.72
N ILE A 156 12.47 4.21 7.51
CA ILE A 156 11.23 4.85 7.08
C ILE A 156 11.24 6.29 7.61
N ALA A 157 11.03 7.24 6.71
CA ALA A 157 10.70 8.62 7.07
C ALA A 157 9.21 8.86 6.79
N SER A 158 8.51 9.52 7.71
CA SER A 158 7.10 9.91 7.56
C SER A 158 6.94 11.42 7.72
N GLY A 159 6.00 11.98 6.98
CA GLY A 159 5.57 13.37 7.07
C GLY A 159 4.07 13.44 7.32
N GLY A 160 3.61 14.51 7.95
CA GLY A 160 2.19 14.68 8.29
C GLY A 160 1.69 16.11 8.15
N GLU A 161 0.38 16.27 8.42
CA GLU A 161 -0.28 17.58 8.45
C GLU A 161 0.17 18.46 9.62
N ASP A 162 0.82 17.87 10.62
CA ASP A 162 1.40 18.57 11.76
C ASP A 162 2.77 19.22 11.47
N GLY A 163 3.26 19.12 10.23
CA GLY A 163 4.55 19.71 9.83
C GLY A 163 5.77 18.98 10.42
N ARG A 164 5.58 17.79 11.00
CA ARG A 164 6.68 16.97 11.57
C ARG A 164 7.22 16.00 10.54
N ILE A 165 8.54 15.77 10.59
CA ILE A 165 9.16 14.60 9.94
C ILE A 165 9.60 13.64 11.03
N VAL A 166 9.16 12.39 10.95
CA VAL A 166 9.53 11.33 11.91
C VAL A 166 10.32 10.26 11.20
N ILE A 167 11.43 9.84 11.79
CA ILE A 167 12.29 8.77 11.29
C ILE A 167 12.15 7.57 12.22
N VAL A 168 11.71 6.45 11.66
CA VAL A 168 11.60 5.17 12.35
C VAL A 168 12.42 4.11 11.63
N VAL A 169 12.78 3.05 12.37
CA VAL A 169 13.56 1.93 11.83
C VAL A 169 12.83 0.64 12.16
N ALA A 170 12.69 -0.24 11.17
CA ALA A 170 12.09 -1.55 11.34
C ALA A 170 12.73 -2.30 12.52
N GLY A 171 11.90 -2.86 13.39
CA GLY A 171 12.36 -3.55 14.61
C GLY A 171 12.61 -2.64 15.82
N GLN A 172 12.64 -1.31 15.66
CA GLN A 172 12.68 -0.36 16.78
C GLN A 172 11.29 0.12 17.14
N LYS A 173 10.92 0.04 18.42
CA LYS A 173 9.60 0.45 18.90
C LYS A 173 9.40 1.96 18.97
N GLN A 174 10.47 2.70 19.23
CA GLN A 174 10.42 4.16 19.39
C GLN A 174 10.99 4.85 18.14
N PRO A 175 10.52 6.06 17.81
CA PRO A 175 11.14 6.87 16.78
C PRO A 175 12.63 7.08 17.05
N VAL A 176 13.44 6.98 16.00
CA VAL A 176 14.88 7.27 16.07
C VAL A 176 15.10 8.78 16.16
N GLN A 177 14.31 9.53 15.41
CA GLN A 177 14.39 10.98 15.37
C GLN A 177 13.03 11.59 15.00
N THR A 178 12.70 12.69 15.64
CA THR A 178 11.58 13.55 15.25
C THR A 178 12.11 14.95 14.98
N ILE A 179 11.84 15.47 13.80
CA ILE A 179 12.12 16.85 13.42
C ILE A 179 10.82 17.62 13.57
N GLU A 180 10.72 18.31 14.71
CA GLU A 180 9.59 19.18 15.04
C GLU A 180 9.64 20.46 14.20
N GLY A 181 8.48 20.89 13.68
CA GLY A 181 8.36 22.11 12.88
C GLY A 181 9.26 22.10 11.64
N ALA A 182 9.40 20.94 10.99
CA ALA A 182 10.14 20.82 9.73
C ALA A 182 9.52 21.70 8.64
N ASP A 183 8.20 21.86 8.67
CA ASP A 183 7.46 22.84 7.91
C ASP A 183 6.37 23.49 8.78
N SER A 184 5.97 24.71 8.43
CA SER A 184 4.82 25.42 9.02
C SER A 184 3.48 25.01 8.39
N CYS A 185 3.52 24.17 7.37
CA CYS A 185 2.37 23.65 6.62
C CYS A 185 2.39 22.12 6.55
N THR A 186 1.34 21.54 5.96
CA THR A 186 1.27 20.11 5.68
C THR A 186 2.42 19.66 4.79
N ILE A 187 3.13 18.62 5.23
CA ILE A 187 4.10 17.92 4.39
C ILE A 187 3.32 17.00 3.46
N ASN A 188 3.48 17.11 2.15
CA ASN A 188 2.68 16.33 1.20
C ASN A 188 3.44 15.17 0.55
N ALA A 189 4.77 15.21 0.57
CA ALA A 189 5.63 14.19 -0.01
C ALA A 189 7.02 14.22 0.64
N LEU A 190 7.65 13.06 0.69
CA LEU A 190 9.05 12.90 1.10
C LEU A 190 9.79 12.04 0.08
N THR A 191 11.10 12.28 -0.04
CA THR A 191 12.01 11.44 -0.81
C THR A 191 13.41 11.51 -0.17
N PHE A 192 14.22 10.46 -0.38
CA PHE A 192 15.58 10.38 0.14
C PHE A 192 16.62 10.86 -0.89
#